data_AF-A0A5C4RTP0-F1
#
_entry.id   AF-A0A5C4RTP0-F1
#
_cell.length_a   1.000
_cell.length_b   1.000
_cell.length_c   1.000
_cell.angle_alpha   90.00
_cell.angle_beta   90.00
_cell.angle_gamma   90.00
#
_symmetry.space_group_name_H-M   'P 1'
#
loop_
_entity.id
_entity.type
_entity.pdbx_description
1 polymer ?
#
loop_
_entity_poly.entity_id
_entity_poly.type
_entity_poly.pdbx_seq_one_letter_code
_entity_poly.pdbx_strand_id
1 'polypeptide(L)'
;MSLTMLIGLIVLPVLALNLLGPLLIWRTQRLPARIRFQPHDEASFMASRDEVFRGLDADMRGLGFRYLGSSFMRDTHTETNFSLYAHDDQACAMVVSIVSKVKSISYVEFAQLYADGSILDVTNTPIPSPYPRVDLKIHARFPEVQATAELHARFLALRATLKNTAQPMPYSADAGFRMVEDFMDRESDLMTRLGYCHPEVDADGRRPLTLKGAYLLSWRSIFPGRTLRGWREKQRSARLLADASAKA
;
A
#
# COMPACT_ATOMS: atom_id res chain seq x y z
N MET A 1 17.12 19.80 35.43
CA MET A 1 16.42 18.53 35.16
C MET A 1 17.47 17.44 34.98
N SER A 2 17.41 16.34 35.73
CA SER A 2 18.41 15.27 35.63
C SER A 2 18.27 14.51 34.29
N LEU A 3 19.36 13.91 33.82
CA LEU A 3 19.36 13.05 32.62
C LEU A 3 18.31 11.93 32.72
N THR A 4 18.14 11.37 33.92
CA THR A 4 17.14 10.35 34.23
C THR A 4 15.70 10.86 34.07
N MET A 5 15.41 12.08 34.50
CA MET A 5 14.09 12.70 34.28
C MET A 5 13.82 12.95 32.80
N LEU A 6 14.81 13.40 32.04
CA LEU A 6 14.68 13.63 30.60
C LEU A 6 14.43 12.31 29.83
N ILE A 7 15.16 11.24 30.17
CA ILE A 7 14.94 9.91 29.60
C ILE A 7 13.54 9.41 29.95
N GLY A 8 13.11 9.54 31.20
CA GLY A 8 11.76 9.17 31.64
C GLY A 8 10.67 9.89 30.85
N LEU A 9 10.82 11.21 30.61
CA LEU A 9 9.85 12.02 29.88
C LEU A 9 9.68 11.60 28.41
N ILE A 10 10.73 11.03 27.79
CA ILE A 10 10.67 10.56 26.40
C ILE A 10 10.22 9.09 26.33
N VAL A 11 10.76 8.23 27.20
CA VAL A 11 10.54 6.78 27.16
C VAL A 11 9.13 6.43 27.64
N LEU A 12 8.63 7.05 28.71
CA LEU A 12 7.33 6.71 29.28
C LEU A 12 6.16 6.94 28.29
N PRO A 13 6.05 8.08 27.58
CA PRO A 13 5.00 8.25 26.58
C PRO A 13 5.11 7.27 25.42
N VAL A 14 6.32 6.96 24.96
CA VAL A 14 6.54 5.98 23.89
C VAL A 14 6.11 4.58 24.34
N LEU A 15 6.46 4.18 25.56
CA LEU A 15 6.02 2.91 26.15
C LEU A 15 4.50 2.88 26.30
N ALA A 16 3.89 3.94 26.85
CA ALA A 16 2.45 4.03 27.01
C ALA A 16 1.72 3.90 25.67
N LEU A 17 2.19 4.58 24.62
CA LEU A 17 1.61 4.49 23.28
C LEU A 17 1.72 3.08 22.69
N ASN A 18 2.87 2.42 22.88
CA ASN A 18 3.11 1.07 22.34
C ASN A 18 2.44 -0.04 23.17
N LEU A 19 2.05 0.22 24.43
CA LEU A 19 1.34 -0.75 25.28
C LEU A 19 -0.18 -0.56 25.21
N LEU A 20 -0.66 0.67 25.28
CA LEU A 20 -2.10 1.01 25.33
C LEU A 20 -2.72 1.16 23.93
N GLY A 21 -1.97 1.69 22.97
CA GLY A 21 -2.42 1.86 21.58
C GLY A 21 -2.94 0.56 20.97
N PRO A 22 -2.22 -0.56 21.07
CA PRO A 22 -2.70 -1.86 20.61
C PRO A 22 -4.02 -2.31 21.24
N LEU A 23 -4.25 -2.04 22.53
CA LEU A 23 -5.49 -2.42 23.21
C LEU A 23 -6.69 -1.62 22.67
N LEU A 24 -6.49 -0.33 22.40
CA LEU A 24 -7.50 0.51 21.77
C LEU A 24 -7.79 0.04 20.33
N ILE A 25 -6.74 -0.22 19.56
CA ILE A 25 -6.83 -0.71 18.17
C ILE A 25 -7.53 -2.07 18.13
N TRP A 26 -7.18 -2.99 19.02
CA TRP A 26 -7.83 -4.29 19.11
C TRP A 26 -9.34 -4.19 19.31
N ARG A 27 -9.81 -3.22 20.11
CA ARG A 27 -11.24 -3.02 20.38
C ARG A 27 -11.98 -2.23 19.31
N THR A 28 -11.31 -1.31 18.64
CA THR A 28 -11.99 -0.31 17.78
C THR A 28 -11.75 -0.52 16.29
N GLN A 29 -10.62 -1.09 15.89
CA GLN A 29 -10.24 -1.22 14.49
C GLN A 29 -10.69 -2.56 13.90
N ARG A 30 -11.27 -2.48 12.72
CA ARG A 30 -11.61 -3.63 11.87
C ARG A 30 -11.01 -3.41 10.50
N LEU A 31 -10.29 -4.41 10.00
CA LEU A 31 -9.66 -4.32 8.68
C LEU A 31 -10.66 -4.68 7.60
N PRO A 32 -10.69 -3.95 6.46
CA PRO A 32 -11.47 -4.37 5.32
C PRO A 32 -11.07 -5.78 4.86
N ALA A 33 -12.07 -6.60 4.57
CA ALA A 33 -11.88 -7.97 4.14
C ALA A 33 -12.55 -8.28 2.82
N ARG A 34 -13.68 -7.65 2.53
CA ARG A 34 -14.39 -7.74 1.26
C ARG A 34 -14.76 -6.34 0.85
N ILE A 35 -13.97 -5.76 -0.06
CA ILE A 35 -14.23 -4.41 -0.59
C ILE A 35 -14.78 -4.55 -1.99
N ARG A 36 -15.84 -3.80 -2.29
CA ARG A 36 -16.35 -3.62 -3.65
C ARG A 36 -16.32 -2.14 -3.97
N PHE A 37 -15.43 -1.75 -4.86
CA PHE A 37 -15.20 -0.38 -5.26
C PHE A 37 -16.31 0.08 -6.18
N GLN A 38 -16.87 1.23 -5.86
CA GLN A 38 -17.85 1.87 -6.73
C GLN A 38 -17.11 2.80 -7.69
N PRO A 39 -17.29 2.64 -9.01
CA PRO A 39 -16.69 3.55 -9.98
C PRO A 39 -17.22 4.97 -9.75
N HIS A 40 -16.34 5.93 -9.92
CA HIS A 40 -16.66 7.34 -9.99
C HIS A 40 -16.53 7.85 -11.42
N ASP A 41 -17.40 8.80 -11.77
CA ASP A 41 -17.24 9.59 -12.98
C ASP A 41 -15.89 10.31 -12.97
N GLU A 42 -15.12 10.17 -14.05
CA GLU A 42 -13.75 10.66 -14.15
C GLU A 42 -13.67 12.17 -14.01
N ALA A 43 -14.53 12.91 -14.73
CA ALA A 43 -14.51 14.37 -14.73
C ALA A 43 -14.80 14.93 -13.33
N SER A 44 -15.84 14.41 -12.69
CA SER A 44 -16.22 14.77 -11.32
C SER A 44 -15.14 14.40 -10.32
N PHE A 45 -14.54 13.22 -10.46
CA PHE A 45 -13.45 12.77 -9.61
C PHE A 45 -12.24 13.70 -9.74
N MET A 46 -11.73 13.94 -10.95
CA MET A 46 -10.54 14.76 -11.21
C MET A 46 -10.73 16.23 -10.79
N ALA A 47 -11.93 16.78 -10.95
CA ALA A 47 -12.26 18.12 -10.48
C ALA A 47 -12.12 18.25 -8.95
N SER A 48 -12.36 17.17 -8.20
CA SER A 48 -12.26 17.12 -6.74
C SER A 48 -10.85 16.79 -6.20
N ARG A 49 -9.85 16.61 -7.08
CA ARG A 49 -8.47 16.29 -6.68
C ARG A 49 -7.59 17.52 -6.56
N ASP A 50 -6.47 17.39 -5.86
CA ASP A 50 -5.45 18.43 -5.80
C ASP A 50 -4.57 18.45 -7.05
N GLU A 51 -3.73 19.48 -7.17
CA GLU A 51 -2.81 19.62 -8.31
C GLU A 51 -1.79 18.49 -8.39
N VAL A 52 -1.34 17.99 -7.24
CA VAL A 52 -0.36 16.90 -7.17
C VAL A 52 -0.94 15.64 -7.80
N PHE A 53 -2.15 15.25 -7.42
CA PHE A 53 -2.81 14.08 -7.98
C PHE A 53 -3.06 14.23 -9.48
N ARG A 54 -3.53 15.41 -9.93
CA ARG A 54 -3.73 15.67 -11.37
C ARG A 54 -2.42 15.63 -12.17
N GLY A 55 -1.32 16.11 -11.58
CA GLY A 55 0.01 15.97 -12.18
C GLY A 55 0.43 14.51 -12.35
N LEU A 56 0.22 13.69 -11.32
CA LEU A 56 0.51 12.25 -11.37
C LEU A 56 -0.39 11.50 -12.38
N ASP A 57 -1.67 11.88 -12.52
CA ASP A 57 -2.56 11.36 -13.58
C ASP A 57 -1.99 11.69 -14.98
N ALA A 58 -1.59 12.94 -15.20
CA ALA A 58 -1.00 13.37 -16.46
C ALA A 58 0.30 12.60 -16.77
N ASP A 59 1.16 12.40 -15.77
CA ASP A 59 2.39 11.61 -15.90
C ASP A 59 2.08 10.16 -16.31
N MET A 60 1.07 9.52 -15.69
CA MET A 60 0.68 8.15 -16.03
C MET A 60 0.25 8.04 -17.49
N ARG A 61 -0.60 8.96 -17.95
CA ARG A 61 -1.02 9.01 -19.35
C ARG A 61 0.15 9.26 -20.29
N GLY A 62 1.08 10.14 -19.90
CA GLY A 62 2.32 10.41 -20.65
C GLY A 62 3.22 9.19 -20.79
N LEU A 63 3.17 8.26 -19.83
CA LEU A 63 3.87 6.96 -19.88
C LEU A 63 3.11 5.88 -20.68
N GLY A 64 1.97 6.21 -21.29
CA GLY A 64 1.18 5.28 -22.09
C GLY A 64 0.17 4.45 -21.27
N PHE A 65 0.01 4.73 -19.98
CA PHE A 65 -1.01 4.05 -19.17
C PHE A 65 -2.40 4.61 -19.49
N ARG A 66 -3.32 3.73 -19.85
CA ARG A 66 -4.72 4.04 -20.12
C ARG A 66 -5.54 3.98 -18.85
N TYR A 67 -6.29 5.04 -18.60
CA TYR A 67 -7.22 5.13 -17.48
C TYR A 67 -8.31 4.05 -17.55
N LEU A 68 -8.58 3.40 -16.41
CA LEU A 68 -9.63 2.39 -16.27
C LEU A 68 -10.78 2.83 -15.37
N GLY A 69 -10.51 3.67 -14.37
CA GLY A 69 -11.53 4.12 -13.44
C GLY A 69 -10.96 4.68 -12.15
N SER A 70 -11.78 5.42 -11.41
CA SER A 70 -11.44 5.96 -10.10
C SER A 70 -12.44 5.50 -9.06
N SER A 71 -11.97 5.36 -7.82
CA SER A 71 -12.82 5.06 -6.68
C SER A 71 -12.20 5.63 -5.40
N PHE A 72 -12.87 5.38 -4.27
CA PHE A 72 -12.39 5.76 -2.96
C PHE A 72 -12.72 4.70 -1.92
N MET A 73 -11.97 4.73 -0.82
CA MET A 73 -12.23 3.96 0.39
C MET A 73 -12.23 4.92 1.58
N ARG A 74 -13.32 4.91 2.35
CA ARG A 74 -13.46 5.70 3.57
C ARG A 74 -13.19 4.84 4.79
N ASP A 75 -12.34 5.38 5.66
CA ASP A 75 -12.18 4.89 7.02
C ASP A 75 -12.44 6.01 8.03
N THR A 76 -12.42 5.71 9.33
CA THR A 76 -12.85 6.65 10.39
C THR A 76 -12.12 8.00 10.35
N HIS A 77 -10.87 8.03 9.88
CA HIS A 77 -10.02 9.22 9.92
C HIS A 77 -9.33 9.57 8.60
N THR A 78 -9.56 8.75 7.56
CA THR A 78 -8.88 8.89 6.27
C THR A 78 -9.82 8.55 5.13
N GLU A 79 -9.72 9.31 4.05
CA GLU A 79 -10.29 8.95 2.76
C GLU A 79 -9.14 8.65 1.81
N THR A 80 -9.08 7.42 1.31
CA THR A 80 -8.14 6.99 0.29
C THR A 80 -8.83 7.04 -1.06
N ASN A 81 -8.38 7.94 -1.92
CA ASN A 81 -8.86 8.13 -3.27
C ASN A 81 -7.84 7.52 -4.24
N PHE A 82 -8.29 6.86 -5.30
CA PHE A 82 -7.37 6.33 -6.30
C PHE A 82 -7.94 6.33 -7.71
N SER A 83 -7.03 6.37 -8.67
CA SER A 83 -7.28 6.09 -10.08
C SER A 83 -6.46 4.87 -10.48
N LEU A 84 -7.07 3.97 -11.25
CA LEU A 84 -6.46 2.76 -11.76
C LEU A 84 -6.20 2.91 -13.26
N TYR A 85 -5.04 2.42 -13.70
CA TYR A 85 -4.60 2.47 -15.08
C TYR A 85 -4.04 1.12 -15.52
N ALA A 86 -4.10 0.85 -16.82
CA ALA A 86 -3.50 -0.33 -17.44
C ALA A 86 -2.62 0.08 -18.61
N HIS A 87 -1.60 -0.73 -18.87
CA HIS A 87 -0.68 -0.56 -19.98
C HIS A 87 -0.71 -1.79 -20.89
N ASP A 88 -0.40 -1.61 -22.17
CA ASP A 88 -0.51 -2.66 -23.20
C ASP A 88 0.48 -3.82 -22.95
N ASP A 89 1.55 -3.55 -22.19
CA ASP A 89 2.52 -4.56 -21.76
C ASP A 89 2.08 -5.37 -20.52
N GLN A 90 0.78 -5.33 -20.20
CA GLN A 90 0.12 -6.06 -19.11
C GLN A 90 0.42 -5.54 -17.69
N ALA A 91 1.18 -4.45 -17.55
CA ALA A 91 1.32 -3.76 -16.27
C ALA A 91 0.05 -2.97 -15.91
N CYS A 92 -0.12 -2.71 -14.62
CA CYS A 92 -1.09 -1.75 -14.11
C CYS A 92 -0.39 -0.70 -13.26
N ALA A 93 -1.07 0.43 -13.07
CA ALA A 93 -0.61 1.49 -12.19
C ALA A 93 -1.77 2.07 -11.40
N MET A 94 -1.45 2.67 -10.27
CA MET A 94 -2.40 3.41 -9.45
C MET A 94 -1.82 4.76 -9.07
N VAL A 95 -2.63 5.80 -9.18
CA VAL A 95 -2.38 7.09 -8.51
C VAL A 95 -3.26 7.10 -7.28
N VAL A 96 -2.68 7.31 -6.10
CA VAL A 96 -3.39 7.24 -4.82
C VAL A 96 -3.22 8.55 -4.07
N SER A 97 -4.30 9.08 -3.50
CA SER A 97 -4.28 10.18 -2.53
C SER A 97 -4.93 9.74 -1.22
N ILE A 98 -4.22 9.87 -0.11
CA ILE A 98 -4.76 9.64 1.23
C ILE A 98 -4.94 10.99 1.90
N VAL A 99 -6.19 11.35 2.15
CA VAL A 99 -6.58 12.61 2.80
C VAL A 99 -6.99 12.31 4.24
N SER A 100 -6.41 13.05 5.18
CA SER A 100 -6.76 13.03 6.61
C SER A 100 -6.93 14.46 7.12
N LYS A 101 -7.42 14.63 8.35
CA LYS A 101 -7.49 15.95 8.99
C LYS A 101 -6.13 16.65 9.18
N VAL A 102 -5.04 15.89 9.15
CA VAL A 102 -3.70 16.39 9.50
C VAL A 102 -2.80 16.56 8.27
N LYS A 103 -2.97 15.71 7.26
CA LYS A 103 -2.20 15.79 6.00
C LYS A 103 -2.95 15.13 4.84
N SER A 104 -2.59 15.57 3.63
CA SER A 104 -2.82 14.85 2.37
C SER A 104 -1.49 14.30 1.86
N ILE A 105 -1.50 13.11 1.28
CA ILE A 105 -0.36 12.53 0.57
C ILE A 105 -0.86 11.92 -0.73
N SER A 106 -0.21 12.27 -1.83
CA SER A 106 -0.40 11.61 -3.12
C SER A 106 0.86 10.84 -3.51
N TYR A 107 0.70 9.66 -4.08
CA TYR A 107 1.79 8.79 -4.50
C TYR A 107 1.33 7.88 -5.66
N VAL A 108 2.28 7.16 -6.24
CA VAL A 108 2.03 6.23 -7.35
C VAL A 108 2.50 4.82 -7.03
N GLU A 109 1.83 3.84 -7.62
CA GLU A 109 2.20 2.44 -7.59
C GLU A 109 2.20 1.89 -9.03
N PHE A 110 3.21 1.08 -9.37
CA PHE A 110 3.25 0.27 -10.58
C PHE A 110 3.24 -1.19 -10.16
N ALA A 111 2.40 -1.99 -10.80
CA ALA A 111 2.27 -3.39 -10.44
C ALA A 111 2.15 -4.33 -11.65
N GLN A 112 2.60 -5.56 -11.43
CA GLN A 112 2.39 -6.69 -12.32
C GLN A 112 1.72 -7.81 -11.54
N LEU A 113 0.48 -8.14 -11.92
CA LEU A 113 -0.21 -9.33 -11.44
C LEU A 113 0.23 -10.54 -12.28
N TYR A 114 0.37 -11.69 -11.63
CA TYR A 114 0.72 -12.96 -12.27
C TYR A 114 -0.39 -14.00 -12.10
N ALA A 115 -0.39 -15.03 -12.94
CA ALA A 115 -1.42 -16.07 -12.99
C ALA A 115 -1.57 -16.89 -11.70
N ASP A 116 -0.52 -16.98 -10.89
CA ASP A 116 -0.57 -17.61 -9.55
C ASP A 116 -1.17 -16.69 -8.48
N GLY A 117 -1.53 -15.45 -8.84
CA GLY A 117 -2.06 -14.43 -7.94
C GLY A 117 -1.01 -13.62 -7.20
N SER A 118 0.28 -13.89 -7.41
CA SER A 118 1.34 -13.06 -6.85
C SER A 118 1.41 -11.71 -7.56
N ILE A 119 1.96 -10.71 -6.86
CA ILE A 119 2.11 -9.36 -7.41
C ILE A 119 3.52 -8.83 -7.17
N LEU A 120 4.11 -8.24 -8.21
CA LEU A 120 5.21 -7.29 -8.07
C LEU A 120 4.60 -5.90 -7.95
N ASP A 121 4.96 -5.16 -6.91
CA ASP A 121 4.43 -3.84 -6.62
C ASP A 121 5.56 -2.86 -6.28
N VAL A 122 5.63 -1.74 -6.99
CA VAL A 122 6.68 -0.73 -6.88
C VAL A 122 6.04 0.64 -6.66
N THR A 123 6.35 1.27 -5.52
CA THR A 123 5.68 2.51 -5.09
C THR A 123 6.66 3.55 -4.54
N ASN A 124 6.29 4.83 -4.62
CA ASN A 124 6.99 5.93 -3.94
C ASN A 124 6.28 6.43 -2.68
N THR A 125 5.33 5.67 -2.10
CA THR A 125 4.65 6.09 -0.88
C THR A 125 5.65 6.40 0.27
N PRO A 126 5.49 7.55 0.95
CA PRO A 126 6.37 7.93 2.06
C PRO A 126 6.11 7.12 3.32
N ILE A 127 4.99 6.38 3.39
CA ILE A 127 4.58 5.61 4.58
C ILE A 127 4.88 4.12 4.33
N PRO A 128 5.68 3.45 5.19
CA PRO A 128 5.86 2.01 5.08
C PRO A 128 4.57 1.26 5.42
N SER A 129 4.30 0.16 4.71
CA SER A 129 3.10 -0.66 4.98
C SER A 129 3.17 -1.30 6.37
N PRO A 130 2.07 -1.29 7.15
CA PRO A 130 2.02 -1.99 8.43
C PRO A 130 1.83 -3.51 8.27
N TYR A 131 1.41 -4.01 7.11
CA TYR A 131 1.12 -5.42 6.90
C TYR A 131 2.36 -6.30 6.88
N PRO A 132 2.31 -7.56 7.34
CA PRO A 132 3.44 -8.48 7.27
C PRO A 132 3.91 -8.67 5.82
N ARG A 133 5.17 -9.07 5.69
CA ARG A 133 5.67 -9.53 4.39
C ARG A 133 5.12 -10.91 4.11
N VAL A 134 4.76 -11.15 2.86
CA VAL A 134 4.18 -12.40 2.39
C VAL A 134 4.69 -12.69 0.98
N ASP A 135 4.79 -13.96 0.64
CA ASP A 135 5.30 -14.38 -0.69
C ASP A 135 4.34 -13.99 -1.82
N LEU A 136 3.06 -13.76 -1.49
CA LEU A 136 2.04 -13.26 -2.41
C LEU A 136 2.40 -11.88 -2.99
N LYS A 137 3.20 -11.05 -2.29
CA LYS A 137 3.48 -9.67 -2.70
C LYS A 137 4.95 -9.31 -2.55
N ILE A 138 5.64 -9.20 -3.68
CA ILE A 138 6.96 -8.57 -3.74
C ILE A 138 6.76 -7.06 -3.84
N HIS A 139 6.85 -6.39 -2.69
CA HIS A 139 6.76 -4.94 -2.59
C HIS A 139 8.14 -4.28 -2.54
N ALA A 140 8.39 -3.29 -3.39
CA ALA A 140 9.57 -2.43 -3.37
C ALA A 140 9.15 -0.94 -3.26
N ARG A 141 9.74 -0.23 -2.30
CA ARG A 141 9.35 1.14 -1.94
C ARG A 141 10.52 2.10 -2.08
N PHE A 142 10.33 3.16 -2.86
CA PHE A 142 11.33 4.17 -3.17
C PHE A 142 10.81 5.59 -2.88
N PRO A 143 10.68 5.96 -1.58
CA PRO A 143 10.05 7.22 -1.19
C PRO A 143 10.83 8.47 -1.62
N GLU A 144 12.11 8.33 -1.96
CA GLU A 144 12.92 9.41 -2.50
C GLU A 144 12.63 9.73 -3.98
N VAL A 145 11.98 8.83 -4.72
CA VAL A 145 11.73 8.98 -6.15
C VAL A 145 10.42 9.72 -6.37
N GLN A 146 10.51 10.99 -6.75
CA GLN A 146 9.34 11.83 -7.03
C GLN A 146 8.94 11.80 -8.51
N ALA A 147 9.89 11.56 -9.42
CA ALA A 147 9.62 11.49 -10.85
C ALA A 147 8.94 10.16 -11.20
N THR A 148 7.72 10.24 -11.72
CA THR A 148 6.91 9.07 -12.10
C THR A 148 7.62 8.17 -13.11
N ALA A 149 8.27 8.77 -14.12
CA ALA A 149 9.02 8.04 -15.14
C ALA A 149 10.24 7.27 -14.56
N GLU A 150 10.92 7.84 -13.56
CA GLU A 150 12.04 7.15 -12.90
C GLU A 150 11.54 5.94 -12.09
N LEU A 151 10.41 6.10 -11.40
CA LEU A 151 9.81 4.98 -10.67
C LEU A 151 9.35 3.87 -11.62
N HIS A 152 8.77 4.23 -12.77
CA HIS A 152 8.40 3.28 -13.82
C HIS A 152 9.63 2.52 -14.34
N ALA A 153 10.74 3.21 -14.60
CA ALA A 153 11.98 2.56 -15.03
C ALA A 153 12.51 1.55 -13.99
N ARG A 154 12.42 1.87 -12.69
CA ARG A 154 12.76 0.93 -11.60
C ARG A 154 11.81 -0.27 -11.57
N PHE A 155 10.52 -0.06 -11.82
CA PHE A 155 9.55 -1.13 -11.97
C PHE A 155 9.92 -2.07 -13.11
N LEU A 156 10.23 -1.54 -14.30
CA LEU A 156 10.63 -2.33 -15.46
C LEU A 156 11.90 -3.16 -15.17
N ALA A 157 12.90 -2.56 -14.52
CA ALA A 157 14.13 -3.26 -14.14
C ALA A 157 13.86 -4.42 -13.16
N LEU A 158 13.02 -4.19 -12.14
CA LEU A 158 12.61 -5.24 -11.20
C LEU A 158 11.79 -6.33 -11.88
N ARG A 159 10.86 -5.96 -12.77
CA ARG A 159 10.03 -6.89 -13.54
C ARG A 159 10.87 -7.81 -14.43
N ALA A 160 11.90 -7.27 -15.08
CA ALA A 160 12.77 -8.04 -15.96
C ALA A 160 13.65 -9.06 -15.22
N THR A 161 13.98 -8.80 -13.95
CA THR A 161 15.01 -9.56 -13.22
C THR A 161 14.47 -10.48 -12.14
N LEU A 162 13.32 -10.14 -11.57
CA LEU A 162 12.62 -11.01 -10.63
C LEU A 162 11.94 -12.12 -11.41
N LYS A 163 12.59 -13.30 -11.44
CA LYS A 163 12.02 -14.50 -12.03
C LYS A 163 10.72 -14.87 -11.30
N ASN A 164 9.59 -14.68 -11.97
CA ASN A 164 8.35 -15.34 -11.65
C ASN A 164 8.11 -16.43 -12.68
N THR A 165 7.80 -17.65 -12.24
CA THR A 165 7.47 -18.76 -13.14
C THR A 165 6.04 -18.66 -13.68
N ALA A 166 5.18 -17.89 -13.02
CA ALA A 166 3.82 -17.63 -13.48
C ALA A 166 3.80 -16.57 -14.59
N GLN A 167 2.87 -16.72 -15.52
CA GLN A 167 2.68 -15.78 -16.62
C GLN A 167 2.11 -14.45 -16.10
N PRO A 168 2.54 -13.30 -16.65
CA PRO A 168 1.90 -12.03 -16.33
C PRO A 168 0.44 -12.02 -16.82
N MET A 169 -0.42 -11.36 -16.06
CA MET A 169 -1.84 -11.21 -16.38
C MET A 169 -2.15 -9.77 -16.78
N PRO A 170 -2.83 -9.54 -17.91
CA PRO A 170 -3.28 -8.21 -18.29
C PRO A 170 -4.40 -7.72 -17.37
N TYR A 171 -4.39 -6.41 -17.11
CA TYR A 171 -5.54 -5.77 -16.49
C TYR A 171 -6.65 -5.54 -17.51
N SER A 172 -7.74 -6.32 -17.41
CA SER A 172 -8.93 -6.16 -18.22
C SER A 172 -9.72 -4.92 -17.78
N ALA A 173 -10.00 -4.02 -18.72
CA ALA A 173 -10.88 -2.87 -18.50
C ALA A 173 -12.31 -3.33 -18.16
N ASP A 174 -12.78 -4.42 -18.77
CA ASP A 174 -14.12 -4.97 -18.55
C ASP A 174 -14.29 -5.54 -17.14
N ALA A 175 -13.19 -5.95 -16.51
CA ALA A 175 -13.19 -6.40 -15.12
C ALA A 175 -13.26 -5.23 -14.12
N GLY A 176 -13.04 -3.99 -14.55
CA GLY A 176 -13.02 -2.81 -13.69
C GLY A 176 -12.05 -2.99 -12.51
N PHE A 177 -12.56 -2.86 -11.28
CA PHE A 177 -11.77 -3.01 -10.06
C PHE A 177 -11.63 -4.45 -9.57
N ARG A 178 -12.28 -5.44 -10.21
CA ARG A 178 -12.38 -6.81 -9.67
C ARG A 178 -11.03 -7.45 -9.37
N MET A 179 -10.00 -7.19 -10.19
CA MET A 179 -8.66 -7.71 -9.90
C MET A 179 -8.03 -7.10 -8.64
N VAL A 180 -8.29 -5.83 -8.33
CA VAL A 180 -7.81 -5.19 -7.09
C VAL A 180 -8.57 -5.81 -5.92
N GLU A 181 -9.89 -5.92 -6.06
CA GLU A 181 -10.78 -6.49 -5.04
C GLU A 181 -10.40 -7.94 -4.72
N ASP A 182 -10.20 -8.78 -5.74
CA ASP A 182 -9.80 -10.18 -5.58
C ASP A 182 -8.42 -10.29 -4.92
N PHE A 183 -7.48 -9.40 -5.24
CA PHE A 183 -6.18 -9.35 -4.56
C PHE A 183 -6.33 -8.96 -3.08
N MET A 184 -7.12 -7.93 -2.77
CA MET A 184 -7.38 -7.48 -1.41
C MET A 184 -8.11 -8.56 -0.58
N ASP A 185 -9.05 -9.29 -1.19
CA ASP A 185 -9.75 -10.42 -0.56
C ASP A 185 -8.73 -11.52 -0.16
N ARG A 186 -7.79 -11.85 -1.06
CA ARG A 186 -6.71 -12.83 -0.79
C ARG A 186 -5.72 -12.36 0.27
N GLU A 187 -5.32 -11.09 0.24
CA GLU A 187 -4.45 -10.50 1.26
C GLU A 187 -5.13 -10.56 2.63
N SER A 188 -6.42 -10.23 2.71
CA SER A 188 -7.21 -10.34 3.96
C SER A 188 -7.30 -11.77 4.49
N ASP A 189 -7.51 -12.76 3.61
CA ASP A 189 -7.56 -14.16 4.01
C ASP A 189 -6.19 -14.67 4.48
N LEU A 190 -5.10 -14.14 3.90
CA LEU A 190 -3.75 -14.41 4.38
C LEU A 190 -3.49 -13.79 5.76
N MET A 191 -3.99 -12.59 6.02
CA MET A 191 -3.91 -11.97 7.36
C MET A 191 -4.59 -12.82 8.44
N THR A 192 -5.69 -13.47 8.10
CA THR A 192 -6.36 -14.44 8.99
C THR A 192 -5.47 -15.65 9.24
N ARG A 193 -4.90 -16.26 8.19
CA ARG A 193 -3.98 -17.41 8.31
C ARG A 193 -2.73 -17.12 9.14
N LEU A 194 -2.23 -15.88 9.07
CA LEU A 194 -1.08 -15.43 9.87
C LEU A 194 -1.44 -15.07 11.32
N GLY A 195 -2.73 -15.15 11.68
CA GLY A 195 -3.25 -14.86 13.02
C GLY A 195 -3.33 -13.37 13.34
N TYR A 196 -3.41 -12.49 12.34
CA TYR A 196 -3.60 -11.05 12.53
C TYR A 196 -5.08 -10.68 12.68
N CYS A 197 -5.96 -11.38 11.97
CA CYS A 197 -7.40 -11.16 11.98
C CYS A 197 -8.12 -12.42 12.43
N HIS A 198 -9.32 -12.23 12.96
CA HIS A 198 -10.25 -13.33 13.15
C HIS A 198 -10.94 -13.70 11.81
N PRO A 199 -11.43 -14.96 11.67
CA PRO A 199 -12.03 -15.44 10.43
C PRO A 199 -13.42 -14.87 10.14
N GLU A 200 -14.11 -14.28 11.11
CA GLU A 200 -15.44 -13.71 10.92
C GLU A 200 -15.37 -12.40 10.15
N VAL A 201 -16.28 -12.24 9.20
CA VAL A 201 -16.49 -11.01 8.44
C VAL A 201 -17.83 -10.42 8.86
N ASP A 202 -17.84 -9.15 9.24
CA ASP A 202 -19.08 -8.45 9.63
C ASP A 202 -19.91 -8.02 8.40
N ALA A 203 -21.08 -7.44 8.65
CA ALA A 203 -21.99 -6.97 7.60
C ALA A 203 -21.37 -5.89 6.69
N ASP A 204 -20.37 -5.16 7.18
CA ASP A 204 -19.65 -4.13 6.43
C ASP A 204 -18.44 -4.70 5.66
N GLY A 205 -18.28 -6.02 5.63
CA GLY A 205 -17.19 -6.68 4.94
C GLY A 205 -15.84 -6.51 5.65
N ARG A 206 -15.82 -6.29 6.97
CA ARG A 206 -14.59 -6.08 7.77
C ARG A 206 -14.34 -7.22 8.76
N ARG A 207 -13.08 -7.41 9.12
CA ARG A 207 -12.61 -8.41 10.10
C ARG A 207 -12.10 -7.72 11.36
N PRO A 208 -12.45 -8.21 12.57
CA PRO A 208 -11.82 -7.74 13.79
C PRO A 208 -10.37 -8.27 13.88
N LEU A 209 -9.51 -7.47 14.50
CA LEU A 209 -8.13 -7.85 14.76
C LEU A 209 -8.04 -8.85 15.93
N THR A 210 -7.08 -9.77 15.85
CA THR A 210 -6.64 -10.50 17.05
C THR A 210 -5.80 -9.57 17.92
N LEU A 211 -5.60 -9.92 19.19
CA LEU A 211 -4.68 -9.16 20.05
C LEU A 211 -3.26 -9.12 19.46
N LYS A 212 -2.77 -10.26 18.94
CA LYS A 212 -1.49 -10.36 18.22
C LYS A 212 -1.46 -9.39 17.04
N GLY A 213 -2.49 -9.39 16.19
CA GLY A 213 -2.60 -8.51 15.03
C GLY A 213 -2.57 -7.05 15.42
N ALA A 214 -3.35 -6.66 16.43
CA ALA A 214 -3.37 -5.30 16.95
C ALA A 214 -2.00 -4.84 17.44
N TYR A 215 -1.29 -5.63 18.26
CA TYR A 215 0.07 -5.29 18.70
C TYR A 215 1.05 -5.17 17.53
N LEU A 216 1.05 -6.16 16.63
CA LEU A 216 2.00 -6.23 15.54
C LEU A 216 1.79 -5.10 14.52
N LEU A 217 0.55 -4.78 14.15
CA LEU A 217 0.23 -3.68 13.24
C LEU A 217 0.52 -2.34 13.89
N SER A 218 0.08 -2.14 15.14
CA SER A 218 0.32 -0.89 15.87
C SER A 218 1.80 -0.57 15.94
N TRP A 219 2.63 -1.51 16.41
CA TRP A 219 4.08 -1.35 16.49
C TRP A 219 4.69 -0.95 15.14
N ARG A 220 4.21 -1.53 14.04
CA ARG A 220 4.68 -1.23 12.68
C ARG A 220 4.20 0.11 12.15
N SER A 221 3.11 0.67 12.71
CA SER A 221 2.52 1.95 12.32
C SER A 221 3.05 3.14 13.11
N ILE A 222 3.61 2.95 14.30
CA ILE A 222 4.07 4.03 15.20
C ILE A 222 5.57 3.97 15.49
N PHE A 223 6.11 5.04 16.09
CA PHE A 223 7.49 5.05 16.55
C PHE A 223 7.69 4.07 17.73
N PRO A 224 8.80 3.30 17.77
CA PRO A 224 9.93 3.29 16.82
C PRO A 224 9.78 2.27 15.67
N GLY A 225 8.81 1.35 15.74
CA GLY A 225 8.71 0.25 14.79
C GLY A 225 8.52 0.70 13.34
N ARG A 226 7.74 1.77 13.09
CA ARG A 226 7.58 2.40 11.77
C ARG A 226 8.92 2.83 11.17
N THR A 227 9.77 3.48 11.96
CA THR A 227 11.07 4.01 11.52
C THR A 227 12.02 2.86 11.18
N LEU A 228 12.14 1.89 12.08
CA LEU A 228 12.99 0.70 11.86
C LEU A 228 12.55 -0.08 10.63
N ARG A 229 11.24 -0.26 10.46
CA ARG A 229 10.68 -0.95 9.31
C ARG A 229 10.90 -0.19 8.01
N GLY A 230 10.62 1.12 8.01
CA GLY A 230 10.82 1.97 6.84
C GLY A 230 12.27 1.95 6.34
N TRP A 231 13.24 1.98 7.26
CA TRP A 231 14.65 1.82 6.95
C TRP A 231 14.98 0.43 6.36
N ARG A 232 14.50 -0.66 6.98
CA ARG A 232 14.71 -2.03 6.48
C ARG A 232 14.08 -2.24 5.10
N GLU A 233 12.92 -1.66 4.83
CA GLU A 233 12.26 -1.72 3.52
C GLU A 233 13.02 -0.94 2.45
N LYS A 234 13.53 0.26 2.79
CA LYS A 234 14.36 1.05 1.87
C LYS A 234 15.62 0.29 1.48
N GLN A 235 16.33 -0.27 2.46
CA GLN A 235 17.54 -1.06 2.18
C GLN A 235 17.25 -2.30 1.32
N ARG A 236 16.15 -3.01 1.59
CA ARG A 236 15.76 -4.17 0.77
C ARG A 236 15.43 -3.75 -0.66
N SER A 237 14.66 -2.67 -0.84
CA SER A 237 14.27 -2.20 -2.17
C SER A 237 15.49 -1.77 -2.99
N ALA A 238 16.46 -1.10 -2.35
CA ALA A 238 17.73 -0.77 -2.96
C ALA A 238 18.54 -2.01 -3.36
N ARG A 239 18.57 -3.06 -2.52
CA ARG A 239 19.25 -4.33 -2.86
C ARG A 239 18.58 -5.05 -4.03
N LEU A 240 17.25 -5.14 -4.03
CA LEU A 240 16.50 -5.74 -5.14
C LEU A 240 16.82 -5.04 -6.46
N LEU A 241 16.91 -3.71 -6.44
CA LEU A 241 17.25 -2.93 -7.63
C LEU A 241 18.73 -3.09 -8.03
N ALA A 242 19.65 -3.12 -7.07
CA ALA A 242 21.07 -3.37 -7.36
C ALA A 242 21.30 -4.76 -7.97
N ASP A 243 20.65 -5.78 -7.43
CA ASP A 243 20.69 -7.15 -7.96
C ASP A 243 20.06 -7.24 -9.36
N ALA A 244 19.08 -6.37 -9.65
CA ALA A 244 18.49 -6.24 -10.98
C ALA A 244 19.49 -5.61 -11.96
N SER A 245 20.11 -4.50 -11.58
CA SER A 245 21.11 -3.80 -12.40
C SER A 245 22.37 -4.64 -12.66
N ALA A 246 22.75 -5.55 -11.76
CA ALA A 246 23.89 -6.43 -11.95
C ALA A 246 23.63 -7.60 -12.95
N LYS A 247 22.37 -7.86 -13.30
CA LYS A 247 21.95 -8.95 -14.19
C LYS A 247 21.50 -8.48 -15.58
N ALA A 248 21.34 -7.17 -15.76
CA ALA A 248 20.99 -6.53 -17.03
C ALA A 248 22.26 -6.22 -17.83
#